data_AF-A0A257K1E3-F1
#
_entry.id   AF-A0A257K1E3-F1
#
_cell.length_a   1.000
_cell.length_b   1.000
_cell.length_c   1.000
_cell.angle_alpha   90.00
_cell.angle_beta   90.00
_cell.angle_gamma   90.00
#
_symmetry.space_group_name_H-M   'P 1'
#
loop_
_entity.id
_entity.type
_entity.pdbx_description
1 polymer ?
#
loop_
_entity_poly.entity_id
_entity_poly.type
_entity_poly.pdbx_seq_one_letter_code
_entity_poly.pdbx_strand_id
1 'polypeptide(L)'
;MRNGHIYWAFALSAVVISCSIKKQSMETAQLLYAYSGEDASGALVQKPADSMVYFVGNPKKTLAQFKDKDAYHFFLESVVAVNIRTINGHKFGFISDSVSTAVYQYKGKSINFLFHLSDTALGWNVEADPIDINNDGFTDIVMRYASGGIYGEDNYCLLFNPREQRLEYSGQKLHDVTLDPAARQIHSNWKFVKETYNIVGTEFSLHQREIEPDNAENADIRRIPAIKILDRCLSKAKMLDADSLLYPINNDSLDNEARRIIVGKFIDGKKLYAIDVDSPDENAVFDLYEYDGQWRKAGGQQTANSVWNIEFTDYDSDGRNEITIIGHPNMNGNSEIGFYYVPQQAPVHYAGGYFGTVNENDIDKQNKTLDATYAGSWYAPEIYTHYIWRNEKLIPVRQLVLSLKKADMRHNAKWFEYYENPTNNKDSLLLKYKKTFRQNKKQQAIMKTFRMYGDSI
;
A
#
# COMPACT_ATOMS: atom_id res chain seq x y z
N MET A 1 -40.04 7.03 -21.60
CA MET A 1 -38.97 6.37 -22.39
C MET A 1 -37.66 7.07 -22.10
N ARG A 2 -36.72 6.31 -21.53
CA ARG A 2 -35.25 6.49 -21.42
C ARG A 2 -34.71 7.81 -20.86
N ASN A 3 -34.63 7.83 -19.53
CA ASN A 3 -33.48 8.35 -18.79
C ASN A 3 -32.21 7.57 -19.19
N GLY A 4 -31.09 8.26 -19.28
CA GLY A 4 -29.76 7.66 -19.45
C GLY A 4 -28.71 8.62 -18.92
N HIS A 5 -28.64 8.76 -17.60
CA HIS A 5 -27.50 9.42 -16.96
C HIS A 5 -26.52 8.33 -16.52
N ILE A 6 -25.32 8.44 -17.06
CA ILE A 6 -24.17 7.58 -16.81
C ILE A 6 -23.74 7.80 -15.35
N TYR A 7 -23.64 6.71 -14.59
CA TYR A 7 -23.18 6.71 -13.21
C TYR A 7 -21.66 6.56 -13.18
N TRP A 8 -20.98 7.45 -12.48
CA TRP A 8 -19.59 7.27 -12.07
C TRP A 8 -19.59 6.56 -10.72
N ALA A 9 -18.96 5.38 -10.66
CA ALA A 9 -18.63 4.74 -9.40
C ALA A 9 -17.36 5.42 -8.85
N PHE A 10 -17.48 6.17 -7.76
CA PHE A 10 -16.33 6.52 -6.94
C PHE A 10 -15.95 5.26 -6.16
N ALA A 11 -14.74 4.76 -6.35
CA ALA A 11 -14.12 3.86 -5.39
C ALA A 11 -13.96 4.65 -4.08
N LEU A 12 -14.76 4.28 -3.08
CA LEU A 12 -14.74 4.85 -1.74
C LEU A 12 -13.48 4.38 -1.02
N SER A 13 -12.51 5.27 -0.86
CA SER A 13 -11.66 5.30 0.32
C SER A 13 -12.45 5.94 1.47
N ALA A 14 -12.27 5.46 2.70
CA ALA A 14 -13.01 5.96 3.85
C ALA A 14 -12.75 7.47 4.05
N VAL A 15 -13.77 8.31 3.90
CA VAL A 15 -13.65 9.74 4.20
C VAL A 15 -13.68 9.91 5.72
N VAL A 16 -12.51 10.12 6.33
CA VAL A 16 -12.41 10.56 7.72
C VAL A 16 -12.80 12.04 7.79
N ILE A 17 -14.06 12.35 8.10
CA ILE A 17 -14.48 13.72 8.39
C ILE A 17 -14.15 14.03 9.85
N SER A 18 -13.01 14.69 10.11
CA SER A 18 -12.73 15.25 11.44
C SER A 18 -13.52 16.55 11.64
N CYS A 19 -14.71 16.49 12.25
CA CYS A 19 -15.36 17.72 12.72
C CYS A 19 -14.72 18.16 14.05
N SER A 20 -13.87 19.20 14.01
CA SER A 20 -13.45 19.88 15.24
C SER A 20 -14.62 20.71 15.80
N ILE A 21 -15.24 20.26 16.90
CA ILE A 21 -16.23 21.07 17.61
C ILE A 21 -15.47 22.08 18.47
N LYS A 22 -15.64 23.37 18.16
CA LYS A 22 -14.99 24.46 18.91
C LYS A 22 -15.54 24.58 20.34
N LYS A 23 -14.65 24.31 21.30
CA LYS A 23 -14.44 25.02 22.58
C LYS A 23 -15.63 25.05 23.58
N GLN A 24 -15.71 24.01 24.40
CA GLN A 24 -15.93 24.13 25.85
C GLN A 24 -15.48 22.84 26.56
N SER A 25 -14.29 22.90 27.18
CA SER A 25 -13.77 22.00 28.24
C SER A 25 -14.16 20.51 28.24
N MET A 26 -14.17 19.81 27.10
CA MET A 26 -14.36 18.36 27.06
C MET A 26 -13.37 17.72 26.10
N GLU A 27 -12.91 16.53 26.49
CA GLU A 27 -12.23 15.52 25.68
C GLU A 27 -12.56 15.66 24.19
N THR A 28 -11.54 15.80 23.34
CA THR A 28 -11.73 15.89 21.88
C THR A 28 -12.20 14.54 21.35
N ALA A 29 -13.50 14.29 21.42
CA ALA A 29 -14.15 13.25 20.65
C ALA A 29 -13.97 13.58 19.17
N GLN A 30 -13.04 12.91 18.47
CA GLN A 30 -13.06 12.90 17.01
C GLN A 30 -14.13 11.91 16.59
N LEU A 31 -15.25 12.43 16.13
CA LEU A 31 -16.38 11.64 15.65
C LEU A 31 -15.98 11.01 14.30
N LEU A 32 -15.37 9.81 14.31
CA LEU A 32 -15.21 9.04 13.09
C LEU A 32 -16.54 8.38 12.76
N TYR A 33 -17.15 8.82 11.67
CA TYR A 33 -18.18 8.04 11.02
C TYR A 33 -17.60 7.41 9.76
N ALA A 34 -17.78 6.11 9.60
CA ALA A 34 -17.75 5.51 8.26
C ALA A 34 -19.14 5.71 7.64
N TYR A 35 -19.28 6.68 6.73
CA TYR A 35 -20.41 6.75 5.80
C TYR A 35 -19.87 6.60 4.38
N SER A 36 -20.54 5.80 3.57
CA SER A 36 -20.54 6.00 2.13
C SER A 36 -21.70 6.93 1.75
N GLY A 37 -21.39 8.22 1.57
CA GLY A 37 -22.20 9.17 0.78
C GLY A 37 -22.98 10.26 1.54
N GLU A 38 -22.86 11.51 1.06
CA GLU A 38 -23.84 12.58 1.23
C GLU A 38 -25.01 12.34 0.25
N ASP A 39 -26.25 12.71 0.61
CA ASP A 39 -27.29 12.86 -0.41
C ASP A 39 -27.10 14.19 -1.17
N ALA A 40 -27.75 14.30 -2.33
CA ALA A 40 -27.59 15.45 -3.23
C ALA A 40 -28.02 16.82 -2.64
N SER A 41 -28.54 16.85 -1.41
CA SER A 41 -29.03 18.06 -0.74
C SER A 41 -28.08 18.61 0.34
N GLY A 42 -27.00 17.89 0.66
CA GLY A 42 -26.08 18.27 1.75
C GLY A 42 -26.69 18.11 3.15
N ALA A 43 -27.80 17.37 3.27
CA ALA A 43 -28.37 17.01 4.56
C ALA A 43 -27.61 15.83 5.17
N LEU A 44 -27.39 15.86 6.50
CA LEU A 44 -26.86 14.72 7.25
C LEU A 44 -27.85 13.54 7.15
N VAL A 45 -27.47 12.52 6.39
CA VAL A 45 -28.21 11.26 6.29
C VAL A 45 -28.31 10.62 7.68
N GLN A 46 -29.48 10.05 7.98
CA GLN A 46 -29.74 9.27 9.19
C GLN A 46 -28.60 8.26 9.43
N LYS A 47 -28.09 8.21 10.67
CA LYS A 47 -26.99 7.33 11.08
C LYS A 47 -27.24 5.88 10.61
N PRO A 48 -26.40 5.30 9.71
CA PRO A 48 -26.44 3.90 9.34
C PRO A 48 -26.39 3.06 10.59
N ALA A 49 -27.17 1.97 10.62
CA ALA A 49 -27.29 1.10 11.79
C ALA A 49 -25.93 0.52 12.26
N ASP A 50 -24.94 0.53 11.38
CA ASP A 50 -23.59 -0.02 11.48
C ASP A 50 -22.49 1.03 11.75
N SER A 51 -22.83 2.31 11.90
CA SER A 51 -21.81 3.34 12.16
C SER A 51 -21.37 3.39 13.63
N MET A 52 -20.05 3.32 13.85
CA MET A 52 -19.41 3.45 15.16
C MET A 52 -19.10 4.91 15.47
N VAL A 53 -19.06 5.28 16.76
CA VAL A 53 -18.40 6.53 17.20
C VAL A 53 -17.09 6.15 17.88
N TYR A 54 -15.96 6.54 17.29
CA TYR A 54 -14.67 6.43 17.96
C TYR A 54 -14.43 7.66 18.84
N PHE A 55 -13.97 7.50 20.08
CA PHE A 55 -13.55 8.61 20.92
C PHE A 55 -12.03 8.62 21.01
N VAL A 56 -11.38 9.38 20.13
CA VAL A 56 -9.92 9.53 20.15
C VAL A 56 -9.46 10.02 21.52
N GLY A 57 -8.49 9.31 22.11
CA GLY A 57 -7.98 9.59 23.46
C GLY A 57 -8.88 9.13 24.61
N ASN A 58 -10.08 8.58 24.34
CA ASN A 58 -10.95 7.98 25.37
C ASN A 58 -11.43 6.57 24.96
N PRO A 59 -10.54 5.57 24.96
CA PRO A 59 -10.85 4.19 24.56
C PRO A 59 -11.96 3.55 25.40
N LYS A 60 -12.06 3.89 26.69
CA LYS A 60 -13.14 3.37 27.56
C LYS A 60 -14.52 3.84 27.11
N LYS A 61 -14.65 5.09 26.66
CA LYS A 61 -15.90 5.63 26.12
C LYS A 61 -16.26 4.99 24.77
N THR A 62 -15.26 4.72 23.94
CA THR A 62 -15.44 3.92 22.71
C THR A 62 -16.03 2.55 23.06
N LEU A 63 -15.37 1.80 23.96
CA LEU A 63 -15.75 0.45 24.36
C LEU A 63 -17.11 0.36 25.06
N ALA A 64 -17.49 1.36 25.85
CA ALA A 64 -18.77 1.38 26.57
C ALA A 64 -20.00 1.22 25.65
N GLN A 65 -19.87 1.58 24.37
CA GLN A 65 -20.93 1.38 23.36
C GLN A 65 -21.20 -0.09 23.03
N PHE A 66 -20.25 -0.98 23.33
CA PHE A 66 -20.31 -2.41 22.99
C PHE A 66 -20.51 -3.31 24.22
N LYS A 67 -20.86 -2.74 25.38
CA LYS A 67 -21.06 -3.50 26.62
C LYS A 67 -22.08 -4.66 26.47
N ASP A 68 -23.05 -4.51 25.57
CA ASP A 68 -24.13 -5.48 25.33
C ASP A 68 -23.81 -6.44 24.16
N LYS A 69 -22.62 -6.38 23.58
CA LYS A 69 -22.15 -7.26 22.49
C LYS A 69 -21.16 -8.29 23.05
N ASP A 70 -21.33 -9.56 22.69
CA ASP A 70 -20.39 -10.63 23.10
C ASP A 70 -19.28 -10.84 22.07
N ALA A 71 -19.54 -10.49 20.81
CA ALA A 71 -18.52 -10.39 19.79
C ALA A 71 -18.81 -9.15 18.93
N TYR A 72 -17.74 -8.43 18.56
CA TYR A 72 -17.79 -7.33 17.61
C TYR A 72 -16.41 -7.20 16.97
N HIS A 73 -16.38 -6.84 15.69
CA HIS A 73 -15.16 -6.51 14.98
C HIS A 73 -15.47 -5.32 14.07
N PHE A 74 -14.65 -4.29 14.16
CA PHE A 74 -14.69 -3.12 13.30
C PHE A 74 -13.27 -2.76 12.93
N PHE A 75 -13.05 -2.48 11.65
CA PHE A 75 -11.78 -2.07 11.11
C PHE A 75 -12.00 -0.86 10.21
N LEU A 76 -11.19 0.17 10.39
CA LEU A 76 -11.19 1.36 9.54
C LEU A 76 -9.79 1.55 8.95
N GLU A 77 -9.63 1.11 7.71
CA GLU A 77 -8.51 1.34 6.77
C GLU A 77 -7.21 1.84 7.43
N SER A 78 -6.52 0.94 8.15
CA SER A 78 -5.21 1.18 8.79
C SER A 78 -5.15 2.27 9.87
N VAL A 79 -6.29 2.86 10.25
CA VAL A 79 -6.38 3.91 11.29
C VAL A 79 -6.69 3.30 12.66
N VAL A 80 -7.74 2.49 12.75
CA VAL A 80 -8.16 1.89 14.01
C VAL A 80 -8.90 0.57 13.79
N ALA A 81 -8.65 -0.40 14.66
CA ALA A 81 -9.44 -1.61 14.79
C ALA A 81 -10.05 -1.70 16.20
N VAL A 82 -11.31 -2.12 16.28
CA VAL A 82 -12.00 -2.40 17.55
C VAL A 82 -12.51 -3.83 17.53
N ASN A 83 -11.99 -4.67 18.42
CA ASN A 83 -12.43 -6.04 18.62
C ASN A 83 -13.06 -6.19 20.00
N ILE A 84 -14.20 -6.89 20.09
CA ILE A 84 -14.84 -7.31 21.34
C ILE A 84 -14.98 -8.83 21.30
N ARG A 85 -14.62 -9.50 22.40
CA ARG A 85 -14.78 -10.94 22.57
C ARG A 85 -15.16 -11.28 24.00
N THR A 86 -16.16 -12.14 24.17
CA THR A 86 -16.43 -12.84 25.44
C THR A 86 -15.81 -14.23 25.37
N ILE A 87 -14.84 -14.51 26.24
CA ILE A 87 -14.19 -15.81 26.39
C ILE A 87 -14.27 -16.24 27.86
N ASN A 88 -14.51 -17.53 28.11
CA ASN A 88 -14.62 -18.09 29.46
C ASN A 88 -15.57 -17.31 30.41
N GLY A 89 -16.63 -16.71 29.86
CA GLY A 89 -17.58 -15.87 30.63
C GLY A 89 -17.10 -14.45 30.95
N HIS A 90 -15.93 -14.04 30.45
CA HIS A 90 -15.36 -12.72 30.65
C HIS A 90 -15.27 -11.95 29.32
N LYS A 91 -15.64 -10.67 29.34
CA LYS A 91 -15.66 -9.82 28.16
C LYS A 91 -14.41 -8.93 28.08
N PHE A 92 -13.79 -8.93 26.91
CA PHE A 92 -12.57 -8.17 26.60
C PHE A 92 -12.80 -7.27 25.40
N GLY A 93 -12.10 -6.14 25.40
CA GLY A 93 -12.07 -5.19 24.30
C GLY A 93 -10.64 -4.88 23.89
N PHE A 94 -10.39 -4.86 22.60
CA PHE A 94 -9.09 -4.57 22.00
C PHE A 94 -9.25 -3.36 21.09
N ILE A 95 -8.43 -2.33 21.31
CA ILE A 95 -8.35 -1.17 20.43
C ILE A 95 -6.94 -1.12 19.86
N SER A 96 -6.84 -1.33 18.56
CA SER A 96 -5.60 -1.27 17.81
C SER A 96 -5.53 0.05 17.04
N ASP A 97 -4.42 0.76 17.17
CA ASP A 97 -4.06 1.93 16.36
C ASP A 97 -2.77 1.63 15.59
N SER A 98 -2.28 2.58 14.78
CA SER A 98 -1.14 2.37 13.88
C SER A 98 0.16 1.95 14.57
N VAL A 99 0.25 2.00 15.91
CA VAL A 99 1.48 1.68 16.66
C VAL A 99 1.28 0.64 17.75
N SER A 100 0.07 0.46 18.26
CA SER A 100 -0.17 -0.33 19.47
C SER A 100 -1.57 -0.90 19.57
N THR A 101 -1.72 -1.92 20.41
CA THR A 101 -3.03 -2.45 20.76
C THR A 101 -3.23 -2.44 22.27
N ALA A 102 -4.25 -1.71 22.70
CA ALA A 102 -4.66 -1.60 24.09
C ALA A 102 -5.71 -2.66 24.41
N VAL A 103 -5.47 -3.44 25.47
CA VAL A 103 -6.35 -4.52 25.92
C VAL A 103 -7.10 -4.10 27.18
N TYR A 104 -8.41 -4.31 27.17
CA TYR A 104 -9.32 -3.96 28.25
C TYR A 104 -10.19 -5.15 28.66
N GLN A 105 -10.63 -5.16 29.91
CA GLN A 105 -11.59 -6.10 30.44
C GLN A 105 -12.82 -5.37 31.00
N TYR A 106 -14.01 -5.88 30.71
CA TYR A 106 -15.25 -5.39 31.30
C TYR A 106 -15.47 -6.09 32.65
N LYS A 107 -15.66 -5.32 33.72
CA LYS A 107 -16.04 -5.80 35.06
C LYS A 107 -17.33 -5.12 35.50
N GLY A 108 -18.46 -5.70 35.14
CA GLY A 108 -19.78 -5.12 35.39
C GLY A 108 -19.94 -3.79 34.62
N LYS A 109 -19.99 -2.66 35.35
CA LYS A 109 -20.10 -1.33 34.75
C LYS A 109 -18.75 -0.67 34.46
N SER A 110 -17.63 -1.23 34.92
CA SER A 110 -16.30 -0.67 34.70
C SER A 110 -15.59 -1.34 33.52
N ILE A 111 -14.72 -0.56 32.87
CA ILE A 111 -13.82 -1.02 31.81
C ILE A 111 -12.40 -0.76 32.31
N ASN A 112 -11.70 -1.85 32.59
CA ASN A 112 -10.37 -1.83 33.19
C ASN A 112 -9.34 -2.06 32.10
N PHE A 113 -8.34 -1.19 32.05
CA PHE A 113 -7.17 -1.39 31.21
C PHE A 113 -6.34 -2.54 31.78
N LEU A 114 -5.84 -3.43 30.92
CA LEU A 114 -4.95 -4.52 31.31
C LEU A 114 -3.50 -4.19 30.95
N PHE A 115 -3.21 -4.06 29.65
CA PHE A 115 -1.87 -3.81 29.12
C PHE A 115 -1.93 -3.32 27.67
N HIS A 116 -0.76 -2.91 27.15
CA HIS A 116 -0.54 -2.59 25.74
C HIS A 116 0.34 -3.65 25.08
N LEU A 117 0.01 -4.00 23.84
CA LEU A 117 0.89 -4.68 22.92
C LEU A 117 1.61 -3.59 22.11
N SER A 118 2.95 -3.55 22.19
CA SER A 118 3.77 -2.64 21.38
C SER A 118 4.03 -3.24 19.99
N ASP A 119 4.38 -2.37 19.05
CA ASP A 119 4.83 -2.74 17.70
C ASP A 119 3.77 -3.48 16.88
N THR A 120 2.49 -3.27 17.22
CA THR A 120 1.36 -3.76 16.43
C THR A 120 1.05 -2.75 15.34
N ALA A 121 1.91 -2.69 14.31
CA ALA A 121 1.62 -1.84 13.16
C ALA A 121 0.28 -2.31 12.54
N LEU A 122 -0.71 -1.41 12.44
CA LEU A 122 -1.94 -1.73 11.73
C LEU A 122 -1.61 -2.00 10.26
N GLY A 123 -1.64 -3.27 9.89
CA GLY A 123 -1.78 -3.69 8.52
C GLY A 123 -3.21 -3.55 8.02
N TRP A 124 -3.54 -4.37 7.03
CA TRP A 124 -4.81 -4.32 6.32
C TRP A 124 -5.96 -4.98 7.11
N ASN A 125 -5.66 -5.74 8.17
CA ASN A 125 -6.63 -6.41 9.02
C ASN A 125 -6.03 -6.75 10.40
N VAL A 126 -6.86 -6.75 11.45
CA VAL A 126 -6.50 -7.20 12.81
C VAL A 126 -7.57 -8.13 13.36
N GLU A 127 -7.20 -9.39 13.55
CA GLU A 127 -8.11 -10.43 14.04
C GLU A 127 -7.79 -10.81 15.48
N ALA A 128 -8.81 -11.23 16.19
CA ALA A 128 -8.74 -11.68 17.59
C ALA A 128 -9.43 -13.05 17.67
N ASP A 129 -8.63 -14.09 17.50
CA ASP A 129 -9.09 -15.46 17.34
C ASP A 129 -9.18 -16.19 18.67
N PRO A 130 -10.37 -16.68 19.07
CA PRO A 130 -10.53 -17.48 20.28
C PRO A 130 -10.01 -18.91 20.05
N ILE A 131 -9.00 -19.32 20.82
CA ILE A 131 -8.38 -20.65 20.73
C ILE A 131 -7.75 -21.05 22.06
N ASP A 132 -7.78 -22.32 22.45
CA ASP A 132 -7.03 -22.82 23.63
C ASP A 132 -5.58 -23.12 23.20
N ILE A 133 -4.65 -22.23 23.56
CA ILE A 133 -3.25 -22.24 23.11
C ILE A 133 -2.43 -23.23 23.95
N ASN A 134 -2.65 -23.25 25.27
CA ASN A 134 -1.85 -24.03 26.21
C ASN A 134 -2.50 -25.38 26.61
N ASN A 135 -3.69 -25.67 26.08
CA ASN A 135 -4.46 -26.88 26.35
C ASN A 135 -4.73 -27.06 27.85
N ASP A 136 -5.21 -25.98 28.49
CA ASP A 136 -5.64 -25.96 29.89
C ASP A 136 -7.17 -25.98 30.05
N GLY A 137 -7.91 -26.01 28.93
CA GLY A 137 -9.37 -26.04 28.90
C GLY A 137 -10.03 -24.67 28.92
N PHE A 138 -9.25 -23.58 28.94
CA PHE A 138 -9.73 -22.21 28.82
C PHE A 138 -9.43 -21.65 27.43
N THR A 139 -10.37 -20.86 26.90
CA THR A 139 -10.17 -20.16 25.62
C THR A 139 -9.22 -18.97 25.82
N ASP A 140 -8.17 -18.91 25.02
CA ASP A 140 -7.21 -17.80 24.89
C ASP A 140 -7.53 -16.94 23.66
N ILE A 141 -6.66 -15.96 23.36
CA ILE A 141 -6.74 -15.14 22.14
C ILE A 141 -5.41 -15.13 21.41
N VAL A 142 -5.43 -15.40 20.10
CA VAL A 142 -4.33 -15.02 19.19
C VAL A 142 -4.75 -13.74 18.47
N MET A 143 -4.02 -12.66 18.71
CA MET A 143 -4.16 -11.43 17.94
C MET A 143 -3.28 -11.52 16.69
N ARG A 144 -3.89 -11.50 15.51
CA ARG A 144 -3.20 -11.56 14.22
C ARG A 144 -3.18 -10.19 13.57
N TYR A 145 -1.98 -9.71 13.22
CA TYR A 145 -1.79 -8.50 12.45
C TYR A 145 -1.22 -8.91 11.10
N ALA A 146 -1.93 -8.54 10.03
CA ALA A 146 -1.44 -8.72 8.68
C ALA A 146 -0.19 -7.83 8.49
N SER A 147 1.00 -8.36 8.75
CA SER A 147 2.24 -7.68 8.39
C SER A 147 2.39 -7.87 6.89
N GLY A 148 2.28 -6.81 6.10
CA GLY A 148 2.35 -6.88 4.63
C GLY A 148 3.77 -7.17 4.13
N GLY A 149 4.48 -8.14 4.72
CA GLY A 149 5.91 -8.38 4.59
C GLY A 149 6.31 -9.85 4.44
N ILE A 150 7.62 -10.07 4.29
CA ILE A 150 8.36 -11.37 4.24
C ILE A 150 8.12 -12.33 5.42
N TYR A 151 7.40 -11.87 6.45
CA TYR A 151 7.33 -12.48 7.78
C TYR A 151 5.99 -13.15 8.07
N GLY A 152 5.06 -13.13 7.11
CA GLY A 152 3.68 -13.58 7.33
C GLY A 152 2.95 -12.65 8.30
N GLU A 153 2.13 -13.23 9.18
CA GLU A 153 1.37 -12.49 10.18
C GLU A 153 2.20 -12.26 11.46
N ASP A 154 2.11 -11.06 12.04
CA ASP A 154 2.58 -10.79 13.40
C ASP A 154 1.50 -11.27 14.38
N ASN A 155 1.88 -12.15 15.28
CA ASN A 155 0.98 -12.87 16.19
C ASN A 155 1.32 -12.55 17.64
N TYR A 156 0.31 -12.20 18.43
CA TYR A 156 0.43 -11.98 19.86
C TYR A 156 -0.52 -12.91 20.59
N CYS A 157 0.04 -13.76 21.45
CA CYS A 157 -0.74 -14.74 22.21
C CYS A 157 -1.11 -14.17 23.58
N LEU A 158 -2.41 -14.11 23.87
CA LEU A 158 -2.97 -13.64 25.12
C LEU A 158 -3.62 -14.82 25.83
N LEU A 159 -2.98 -15.33 26.88
CA LEU A 159 -3.46 -16.52 27.60
C LEU A 159 -4.39 -16.12 28.74
N PHE A 160 -5.49 -16.84 28.91
CA PHE A 160 -6.44 -16.62 29.98
C PHE A 160 -5.92 -17.26 31.27
N ASN A 161 -5.69 -16.43 32.28
CA ASN A 161 -5.33 -16.90 33.62
C ASN A 161 -6.62 -17.17 34.42
N PRO A 162 -7.00 -18.43 34.70
CA PRO A 162 -8.26 -18.74 35.36
C PRO A 162 -8.30 -18.33 36.84
N ARG A 163 -7.14 -18.20 37.49
CA ARG A 163 -7.04 -17.77 38.88
C ARG A 163 -7.36 -16.27 39.00
N GLU A 164 -6.79 -15.48 38.12
CA GLU A 164 -6.97 -14.01 38.10
C GLU A 164 -8.16 -13.56 37.25
N GLN A 165 -8.78 -14.50 36.52
CA GLN A 165 -9.89 -14.27 35.59
C GLN A 165 -9.59 -13.14 34.60
N ARG A 166 -8.42 -13.15 33.98
CA ARG A 166 -7.96 -12.11 33.04
C ARG A 166 -7.05 -12.69 31.97
N LEU A 167 -6.92 -11.97 30.85
CA LEU A 167 -5.89 -12.24 29.85
C LEU A 167 -4.52 -11.77 30.34
N GLU A 168 -3.48 -12.49 29.97
CA GLU A 168 -2.07 -12.17 30.17
C GLU A 168 -1.32 -12.30 28.84
N TYR A 169 -0.47 -11.33 28.52
CA TYR A 169 0.36 -11.39 27.32
C TYR A 169 1.58 -12.28 27.58
N SER A 170 1.86 -13.22 26.68
CA SER A 170 3.02 -14.12 26.77
C SER A 170 4.38 -13.40 26.70
N GLY A 171 4.40 -12.10 26.39
CA GLY A 171 5.60 -11.27 26.35
C GLY A 171 6.37 -11.36 25.03
N GLN A 172 5.91 -12.17 24.07
CA GLN A 172 6.61 -12.40 22.81
C GLN A 172 5.70 -12.14 21.61
N LYS A 173 6.23 -11.36 20.67
CA LYS A 173 5.69 -11.26 19.31
C LYS A 173 6.22 -12.44 18.51
N LEU A 174 5.32 -13.18 17.89
CA LEU A 174 5.63 -14.35 17.08
C LEU A 174 5.22 -14.10 15.64
N HIS A 175 5.76 -14.88 14.71
CA HIS A 175 5.55 -14.71 13.29
C HIS A 175 5.01 -16.00 12.69
N ASP A 176 4.02 -15.89 11.79
CA ASP A 176 3.40 -17.02 11.06
C ASP A 176 3.17 -18.26 11.95
N VAL A 177 2.37 -18.04 12.99
CA VAL A 177 2.19 -18.98 14.08
C VAL A 177 1.39 -20.21 13.67
N THR A 178 1.94 -21.40 13.95
CA THR A 178 1.20 -22.66 14.01
C THR A 178 1.17 -23.17 15.44
N LEU A 179 -0.01 -23.55 15.92
CA LEU A 179 -0.21 -24.08 17.27
C LEU A 179 -0.22 -25.61 17.24
N ASP A 180 0.48 -26.23 18.19
CA ASP A 180 0.32 -27.65 18.54
C ASP A 180 -0.13 -27.77 20.01
N PRO A 181 -1.44 -27.63 20.29
CA PRO A 181 -1.96 -27.70 21.65
C PRO A 181 -1.74 -29.08 22.30
N ALA A 182 -1.66 -30.15 21.52
CA ALA A 182 -1.44 -31.50 22.03
C ALA A 182 -0.02 -31.64 22.60
N ALA A 183 0.98 -31.07 21.91
CA ALA A 183 2.35 -30.99 22.40
C ALA A 183 2.60 -29.83 23.38
N ARG A 184 1.63 -28.92 23.56
CA ARG A 184 1.79 -27.63 24.26
C ARG A 184 2.95 -26.82 23.69
N GLN A 185 2.97 -26.75 22.36
CA GLN A 185 3.99 -26.05 21.61
C GLN A 185 3.39 -25.02 20.67
N ILE A 186 4.18 -24.00 20.41
CA ILE A 186 3.91 -22.99 19.40
C ILE A 186 5.10 -22.90 18.47
N HIS A 187 4.83 -22.94 17.17
CA HIS A 187 5.84 -22.81 16.13
C HIS A 187 5.71 -21.42 15.51
N SER A 188 6.79 -20.65 15.56
CA SER A 188 6.93 -19.34 14.94
C SER A 188 7.88 -19.47 13.76
N ASN A 189 7.42 -19.08 12.58
CA ASN A 189 8.20 -19.14 11.36
C ASN A 189 8.43 -17.72 10.85
N TRP A 190 9.69 -17.33 10.71
CA TRP A 190 10.02 -16.05 10.09
C TRP A 190 11.32 -16.09 9.33
N LYS A 191 11.29 -15.59 8.09
CA LYS A 191 12.39 -15.69 7.12
C LYS A 191 12.87 -17.14 6.92
N PHE A 192 13.88 -17.51 7.69
CA PHE A 192 14.66 -18.76 7.64
C PHE A 192 14.84 -19.35 9.04
N VAL A 193 14.10 -18.81 10.01
CA VAL A 193 14.16 -19.19 11.41
C VAL A 193 12.85 -19.88 11.74
N LYS A 194 12.96 -21.12 12.20
CA LYS A 194 11.86 -21.86 12.81
C LYS A 194 12.13 -21.94 14.29
N GLU A 195 11.29 -21.27 15.07
CA GLU A 195 11.36 -21.30 16.52
C GLU A 195 10.19 -22.12 17.04
N THR A 196 10.49 -23.10 17.87
CA THR A 196 9.50 -23.86 18.64
C THR A 196 9.62 -23.43 20.09
N TYR A 197 8.50 -23.04 20.69
CA TYR A 197 8.43 -22.69 22.09
C TYR A 197 7.57 -23.70 22.84
N ASN A 198 8.03 -24.12 24.00
CA ASN A 198 7.20 -24.85 24.96
C ASN A 198 6.37 -23.84 25.75
N ILE A 199 5.11 -24.17 25.96
CA ILE A 199 4.17 -23.34 26.71
C ILE A 199 4.15 -23.81 28.16
N VAL A 200 4.50 -22.92 29.10
CA VAL A 200 4.52 -23.21 30.53
C VAL A 200 3.68 -22.18 31.26
N GLY A 201 2.44 -22.54 31.59
CA GLY A 201 1.47 -21.60 32.15
C GLY A 201 1.10 -20.53 31.11
N THR A 202 1.45 -19.27 31.40
CA THR A 202 1.24 -18.12 30.51
C THR A 202 2.53 -17.65 29.81
N GLU A 203 3.65 -18.36 30.00
CA GLU A 203 4.94 -18.01 29.43
C GLU A 203 5.37 -18.95 28.29
N PHE A 204 6.08 -18.39 27.32
CA PHE A 204 6.70 -19.14 26.22
C PHE A 204 8.20 -19.27 26.45
N SER A 205 8.69 -20.51 26.46
CA SER A 205 10.11 -20.82 26.61
C SER A 205 10.65 -21.38 25.30
N LEU A 206 11.67 -20.74 24.73
CA LEU A 206 12.28 -21.20 23.48
C LEU A 206 12.84 -22.62 23.68
N HIS A 207 12.24 -23.60 23.02
CA HIS A 207 12.63 -24.99 23.09
C HIS A 207 13.69 -25.32 22.04
N GLN A 208 13.43 -24.90 20.81
CA GLN A 208 14.27 -25.19 19.68
C GLN A 208 14.28 -24.00 18.72
N ARG A 209 15.45 -23.68 18.20
CA ARG A 209 15.62 -22.72 17.12
C ARG A 209 16.40 -23.39 16.00
N GLU A 210 15.73 -23.62 14.89
CA GLU A 210 16.37 -24.05 13.66
C GLU A 210 16.60 -22.83 12.79
N ILE A 211 17.85 -22.64 12.41
CA ILE A 211 18.20 -21.75 11.31
C ILE A 211 18.40 -22.69 10.13
N GLU A 212 17.59 -22.55 9.08
CA GLU A 212 17.74 -23.41 7.91
C GLU A 212 19.20 -23.32 7.40
N PRO A 213 19.94 -24.45 7.25
CA PRO A 213 21.40 -24.48 7.09
C PRO A 213 22.00 -23.76 5.88
N ASP A 214 21.19 -23.25 4.97
CA ASP A 214 21.61 -22.74 3.65
C ASP A 214 22.29 -21.35 3.68
N ASN A 215 22.65 -20.81 4.85
CA ASN A 215 22.83 -19.35 5.04
C ASN A 215 24.18 -18.85 5.58
N ALA A 216 25.25 -19.64 5.67
CA ALA A 216 26.59 -19.03 5.80
C ALA A 216 26.96 -18.19 4.55
N GLU A 217 26.35 -18.45 3.39
CA GLU A 217 26.47 -17.63 2.16
C GLU A 217 25.37 -16.55 1.99
N ASN A 218 24.26 -16.60 2.76
CA ASN A 218 23.10 -15.73 2.58
C ASN A 218 22.95 -14.63 3.63
N ALA A 219 24.01 -14.31 4.39
CA ALA A 219 24.00 -13.15 5.29
C ALA A 219 23.76 -11.81 4.54
N ASP A 220 23.87 -11.80 3.22
CA ASP A 220 23.50 -10.68 2.36
C ASP A 220 22.88 -11.23 1.08
N ILE A 221 21.55 -11.32 1.03
CA ILE A 221 20.81 -11.82 -0.14
C ILE A 221 21.15 -11.04 -1.43
N ARG A 222 21.68 -9.81 -1.30
CA ARG A 222 22.22 -9.01 -2.41
C ARG A 222 23.43 -9.67 -3.09
N ARG A 223 24.19 -10.49 -2.37
CA ARG A 223 25.41 -11.15 -2.89
C ARG A 223 25.13 -12.41 -3.70
N ILE A 224 23.93 -12.98 -3.59
CA ILE A 224 23.57 -14.18 -4.36
C ILE A 224 23.34 -13.77 -5.82
N PRO A 225 24.07 -14.29 -6.81
CA PRO A 225 23.79 -13.96 -8.21
C PRO A 225 22.32 -14.27 -8.58
N ALA A 226 21.64 -13.35 -9.27
CA ALA A 226 20.22 -13.49 -9.63
C ALA A 226 19.93 -14.85 -10.25
N ILE A 227 20.78 -15.28 -11.18
CA ILE A 227 20.67 -16.57 -11.89
C ILE A 227 20.55 -17.75 -10.93
N LYS A 228 21.30 -17.77 -9.81
CA LYS A 228 21.18 -18.87 -8.83
C LYS A 228 19.81 -18.90 -8.17
N ILE A 229 19.22 -17.74 -7.87
CA ILE A 229 17.87 -17.64 -7.29
C ILE A 229 16.83 -18.07 -8.32
N LEU A 230 16.98 -17.62 -9.57
CA LEU A 230 16.09 -17.95 -10.68
C LEU A 230 16.12 -19.45 -11.03
N ASP A 231 17.27 -20.11 -10.95
CA ASP A 231 17.39 -21.56 -11.15
C ASP A 231 16.66 -22.34 -10.06
N ARG A 232 16.75 -21.90 -8.80
CA ARG A 232 16.07 -22.54 -7.66
C ARG A 232 14.55 -22.47 -7.77
N CYS A 233 14.01 -21.40 -8.33
CA CYS A 233 12.56 -21.21 -8.46
C CYS A 233 11.98 -21.66 -9.81
N LEU A 234 12.82 -22.13 -10.75
CA LEU A 234 12.44 -22.42 -12.12
C LEU A 234 11.28 -23.43 -12.27
N SER A 235 11.24 -24.46 -11.42
CA SER A 235 10.16 -25.46 -11.45
C SER A 235 8.80 -24.83 -11.16
N LYS A 236 8.73 -23.95 -10.15
CA LYS A 236 7.53 -23.17 -9.82
C LYS A 236 7.22 -22.14 -10.91
N ALA A 237 8.23 -21.43 -11.41
CA ALA A 237 8.06 -20.43 -12.45
C ALA A 237 7.44 -21.00 -13.74
N LYS A 238 7.82 -22.22 -14.14
CA LYS A 238 7.25 -22.91 -15.31
C LYS A 238 5.75 -23.22 -15.19
N MET A 239 5.21 -23.24 -13.97
CA MET A 239 3.79 -23.48 -13.71
C MET A 239 2.94 -22.21 -13.72
N LEU A 240 3.55 -21.02 -13.87
CA LEU A 240 2.82 -19.75 -13.85
C LEU A 240 1.95 -19.58 -15.11
N ASP A 241 0.74 -19.07 -14.92
CA ASP A 241 -0.12 -18.56 -15.99
C ASP A 241 0.34 -17.18 -16.47
N ALA A 242 -0.26 -16.65 -17.55
CA ALA A 242 0.14 -15.39 -18.18
C ALA A 242 0.15 -14.20 -17.20
N ASP A 243 -0.85 -14.14 -16.32
CA ASP A 243 -1.06 -13.03 -15.37
C ASP A 243 -0.51 -13.33 -13.96
N SER A 244 0.17 -14.46 -13.78
CA SER A 244 0.70 -14.87 -12.47
C SER A 244 2.16 -14.43 -12.30
N LEU A 245 2.45 -13.87 -11.13
CA LEU A 245 3.79 -13.48 -10.72
C LEU A 245 4.27 -14.35 -9.56
N LEU A 246 5.55 -14.69 -9.59
CA LEU A 246 6.28 -15.32 -8.50
C LEU A 246 7.29 -14.32 -7.97
N TYR A 247 7.40 -14.22 -6.65
CA TYR A 247 8.37 -13.38 -5.97
C TYR A 247 9.33 -14.27 -5.16
N PRO A 248 10.41 -14.80 -5.75
CA PRO A 248 11.36 -15.65 -5.04
C PRO A 248 12.04 -14.91 -3.88
N ILE A 249 12.14 -13.59 -4.00
CA ILE A 249 12.58 -12.67 -2.96
C ILE A 249 11.60 -11.50 -2.98
N ASN A 250 10.82 -11.38 -1.90
CA ASN A 250 9.94 -10.24 -1.69
C ASN A 250 10.28 -9.56 -0.37
N ASN A 251 11.29 -8.68 -0.37
CA ASN A 251 11.50 -7.78 0.76
C ASN A 251 10.48 -6.64 0.69
N ASP A 252 9.25 -6.91 1.12
CA ASP A 252 8.18 -5.91 1.28
C ASP A 252 8.39 -5.01 2.52
N SER A 253 9.54 -5.11 3.21
CA SER A 253 9.85 -4.18 4.29
C SER A 253 9.95 -2.76 3.76
N LEU A 254 9.27 -1.82 4.42
CA LEU A 254 9.36 -0.37 4.25
C LEU A 254 10.80 0.21 4.41
N ASP A 255 11.77 -0.63 4.76
CA ASP A 255 13.18 -0.25 4.82
C ASP A 255 13.80 -0.31 3.41
N ASN A 256 14.28 0.85 2.97
CA ASN A 256 14.86 1.21 1.67
C ASN A 256 16.05 0.35 1.14
N GLU A 257 16.25 -0.87 1.63
CA GLU A 257 17.42 -1.72 1.31
C GLU A 257 17.04 -3.04 0.59
N ALA A 258 15.85 -3.10 0.01
CA ALA A 258 15.24 -4.33 -0.49
C ALA A 258 15.60 -4.64 -1.95
N ARG A 259 16.43 -5.68 -2.15
CA ARG A 259 16.48 -6.37 -3.44
C ARG A 259 15.16 -7.12 -3.68
N ARG A 260 14.58 -7.00 -4.88
CA ARG A 260 13.34 -7.66 -5.29
C ARG A 260 13.57 -8.48 -6.54
N ILE A 261 13.08 -9.72 -6.56
CA ILE A 261 13.08 -10.54 -7.77
C ILE A 261 11.64 -10.90 -8.11
N ILE A 262 11.21 -10.58 -9.33
CA ILE A 262 9.90 -10.89 -9.88
C ILE A 262 10.10 -11.82 -11.05
N VAL A 263 9.35 -12.93 -11.09
CA VAL A 263 9.39 -13.91 -12.19
C VAL A 263 7.98 -14.13 -12.71
N GLY A 264 7.78 -14.10 -14.03
CA GLY A 264 6.47 -14.32 -14.62
C GLY A 264 6.47 -14.24 -16.14
N LYS A 265 5.28 -14.34 -16.73
CA LYS A 265 5.07 -14.21 -18.18
C LYS A 265 4.58 -12.81 -18.56
N PHE A 266 5.16 -11.81 -17.91
CA PHE A 266 4.59 -10.47 -17.84
C PHE A 266 4.89 -9.56 -19.04
N ILE A 267 5.67 -9.98 -20.04
CA ILE A 267 5.91 -9.16 -21.24
C ILE A 267 4.92 -9.50 -22.35
N ASP A 268 4.82 -10.77 -22.76
CA ASP A 268 4.00 -11.19 -23.91
C ASP A 268 3.00 -12.32 -23.59
N GLY A 269 2.84 -12.64 -22.30
CA GLY A 269 1.99 -13.73 -21.82
C GLY A 269 2.51 -15.14 -22.16
N LYS A 270 3.65 -15.27 -22.84
CA LYS A 270 4.14 -16.54 -23.39
C LYS A 270 5.46 -16.96 -22.76
N LYS A 271 6.47 -16.10 -22.84
CA LYS A 271 7.83 -16.40 -22.38
C LYS A 271 7.99 -16.07 -20.90
N LEU A 272 8.86 -16.81 -20.23
CA LEU A 272 9.25 -16.51 -18.86
C LEU A 272 10.31 -15.43 -18.84
N TYR A 273 10.04 -14.40 -18.05
CA TYR A 273 10.94 -13.29 -17.77
C TYR A 273 11.17 -13.21 -16.27
N ALA A 274 12.28 -12.58 -15.89
CA ALA A 274 12.51 -12.17 -14.53
C ALA A 274 13.10 -10.77 -14.47
N ILE A 275 12.71 -10.00 -13.46
CA ILE A 275 13.32 -8.73 -13.10
C ILE A 275 14.02 -8.90 -11.77
N ASP A 276 15.27 -8.49 -11.70
CA ASP A 276 16.03 -8.34 -10.47
C ASP A 276 16.28 -6.86 -10.23
N VAL A 277 15.66 -6.31 -9.18
CA VAL A 277 15.87 -4.93 -8.76
C VAL A 277 16.71 -4.94 -7.51
N ASP A 278 17.91 -4.37 -7.58
CA ASP A 278 18.74 -4.10 -6.43
C ASP A 278 18.69 -2.60 -6.12
N SER A 279 18.11 -2.23 -4.99
CA SER A 279 17.92 -0.84 -4.55
C SER A 279 18.68 -0.60 -3.25
N PRO A 280 20.03 -0.61 -3.25
CA PRO A 280 20.79 -0.39 -2.03
C PRO A 280 20.70 1.06 -1.51
N ASP A 281 20.29 2.03 -2.36
CA ASP A 281 20.24 3.48 -2.08
C ASP A 281 19.24 4.21 -3.03
N GLU A 282 19.41 5.53 -3.24
CA GLU A 282 18.65 6.40 -4.16
C GLU A 282 18.72 6.00 -5.65
N ASN A 283 19.52 4.99 -6.02
CA ASN A 283 19.64 4.54 -7.42
C ASN A 283 19.47 3.03 -7.48
N ALA A 284 18.29 2.57 -7.85
CA ALA A 284 18.11 1.14 -8.07
C ALA A 284 18.73 0.72 -9.41
N VAL A 285 19.24 -0.50 -9.46
CA VAL A 285 19.61 -1.16 -10.71
C VAL A 285 18.58 -2.24 -10.95
N PHE A 286 17.93 -2.21 -12.12
CA PHE A 286 17.10 -3.32 -12.53
C PHE A 286 17.74 -4.07 -13.70
N ASP A 287 17.78 -5.39 -13.59
CA ASP A 287 18.22 -6.30 -14.63
C ASP A 287 17.04 -7.15 -15.11
N LEU A 288 16.88 -7.26 -16.43
CA LEU A 288 15.90 -8.13 -17.05
C LEU A 288 16.57 -9.43 -17.50
N TYR A 289 15.93 -10.55 -17.22
CA TYR A 289 16.31 -11.88 -17.66
C TYR A 289 15.20 -12.51 -18.49
N GLU A 290 15.58 -13.26 -19.52
CA GLU A 290 14.69 -14.08 -20.34
C GLU A 290 15.10 -15.54 -20.19
N TYR A 291 14.11 -16.45 -20.08
CA TYR A 291 14.36 -17.89 -20.05
C TYR A 291 14.09 -18.53 -21.41
N ASP A 292 15.13 -19.12 -22.00
CA ASP A 292 15.06 -19.90 -23.24
C ASP A 292 15.89 -21.19 -23.09
N GLY A 293 15.40 -22.09 -22.22
CA GLY A 293 16.14 -23.28 -21.75
C GLY A 293 17.16 -22.97 -20.64
N GLN A 294 17.73 -21.76 -20.65
CA GLN A 294 18.56 -21.19 -19.59
C GLN A 294 18.24 -19.70 -19.41
N TRP A 295 18.50 -19.17 -18.21
CA TRP A 295 18.36 -17.75 -17.93
C TRP A 295 19.47 -16.95 -18.62
N ARG A 296 19.09 -15.94 -19.39
CA ARG A 296 20.02 -14.98 -20.01
C ARG A 296 19.61 -13.57 -19.67
N LYS A 297 20.58 -12.71 -19.34
CA LYS A 297 20.35 -11.28 -19.13
C LYS A 297 19.95 -10.65 -20.46
N ALA A 298 18.73 -10.13 -20.54
CA ALA A 298 18.13 -9.45 -21.68
C ALA A 298 18.36 -7.92 -21.64
N GLY A 299 19.01 -7.42 -20.58
CA GLY A 299 19.42 -6.04 -20.43
C GLY A 299 19.26 -5.59 -18.99
N GLY A 300 19.36 -4.29 -18.77
CA GLY A 300 19.17 -3.68 -17.46
C GLY A 300 19.52 -2.21 -17.51
N GLN A 301 18.97 -1.43 -16.59
CA GLN A 301 19.32 -0.03 -16.42
C GLN A 301 19.36 0.38 -14.96
N GLN A 302 20.09 1.47 -14.70
CA GLN A 302 19.97 2.21 -13.47
C GLN A 302 18.71 3.09 -13.54
N THR A 303 17.89 3.05 -12.49
CA THR A 303 16.76 3.94 -12.29
C THR A 303 17.24 5.23 -11.63
N ALA A 304 16.50 6.32 -11.82
CA ALA A 304 16.87 7.61 -11.24
C ALA A 304 16.54 7.73 -9.74
N ASN A 305 15.65 6.87 -9.21
CA ASN A 305 15.24 6.85 -7.80
C ASN A 305 15.00 5.42 -7.28
N SER A 306 14.73 5.30 -5.98
CA SER A 306 14.33 4.06 -5.32
C SER A 306 12.99 3.52 -5.86
N VAL A 307 12.82 2.19 -5.82
CA VAL A 307 11.66 1.51 -6.38
C VAL A 307 10.61 1.24 -5.31
N TRP A 308 9.46 1.91 -5.41
CA TRP A 308 8.29 1.67 -4.58
C TRP A 308 7.44 0.52 -5.13
N ASN A 309 7.11 0.56 -6.42
CA ASN A 309 6.29 -0.45 -7.09
C ASN A 309 6.80 -0.76 -8.51
N ILE A 310 6.45 -1.93 -9.02
CA ILE A 310 6.71 -2.36 -10.40
C ILE A 310 5.41 -2.89 -10.99
N GLU A 311 5.02 -2.37 -12.15
CA GLU A 311 3.79 -2.74 -12.85
C GLU A 311 4.10 -3.18 -14.28
N PHE A 312 3.21 -4.01 -14.83
CA PHE A 312 3.29 -4.53 -16.19
C PHE A 312 2.00 -4.19 -16.90
N THR A 313 2.06 -3.33 -17.91
CA THR A 313 0.87 -2.91 -18.65
C THR A 313 1.26 -2.59 -20.08
N ASP A 314 0.48 -3.09 -21.04
CA ASP A 314 0.52 -2.69 -22.44
C ASP A 314 -0.19 -1.33 -22.57
N TYR A 315 0.59 -0.25 -22.60
CA TYR A 315 0.10 1.12 -22.71
C TYR A 315 -0.13 1.54 -24.16
N ASP A 316 0.54 0.89 -25.12
CA ASP A 316 0.53 1.29 -26.52
C ASP A 316 -0.24 0.31 -27.44
N SER A 317 -0.84 -0.73 -26.87
CA SER A 317 -1.60 -1.80 -27.54
C SER A 317 -0.81 -2.59 -28.59
N ASP A 318 0.50 -2.78 -28.42
CA ASP A 318 1.30 -3.64 -29.30
C ASP A 318 1.28 -5.13 -28.89
N GLY A 319 0.56 -5.47 -27.82
CA GLY A 319 0.47 -6.82 -27.27
C GLY A 319 1.65 -7.22 -26.41
N ARG A 320 2.49 -6.26 -26.01
CA ARG A 320 3.61 -6.43 -25.10
C ARG A 320 3.47 -5.41 -23.98
N ASN A 321 3.61 -5.87 -22.74
CA ASN A 321 3.57 -4.95 -21.60
C ASN A 321 4.89 -4.18 -21.51
N GLU A 322 4.79 -2.87 -21.25
CA GLU A 322 5.89 -2.10 -20.70
C GLU A 322 6.13 -2.48 -19.23
N ILE A 323 7.39 -2.39 -18.81
CA ILE A 323 7.77 -2.45 -17.40
C ILE A 323 7.69 -1.02 -16.86
N THR A 324 6.81 -0.78 -15.90
CA THR A 324 6.66 0.50 -15.22
C THR A 324 7.32 0.42 -13.85
N ILE A 325 8.30 1.27 -13.60
CA ILE A 325 8.94 1.41 -12.29
C ILE A 325 8.42 2.70 -11.65
N ILE A 326 7.87 2.56 -10.44
CA ILE A 326 7.23 3.64 -9.70
C ILE A 326 8.08 3.92 -8.46
N GLY A 327 8.52 5.17 -8.31
CA GLY A 327 9.20 5.65 -7.12
C GLY A 327 8.25 6.02 -5.99
N HIS A 328 8.79 6.36 -4.82
CA HIS A 328 7.95 6.74 -3.69
C HIS A 328 7.15 8.02 -3.97
N PRO A 329 5.86 8.07 -3.58
CA PRO A 329 5.06 9.28 -3.70
C PRO A 329 5.57 10.36 -2.74
N ASN A 330 5.55 11.61 -3.19
CA ASN A 330 5.75 12.76 -2.33
C ASN A 330 4.48 13.12 -1.54
N MET A 331 4.54 14.18 -0.71
CA MET A 331 3.40 14.63 0.11
C MET A 331 2.14 15.01 -0.67
N ASN A 332 2.24 15.27 -1.98
CA ASN A 332 1.10 15.55 -2.86
C ASN A 332 0.65 14.33 -3.67
N GLY A 333 1.22 13.15 -3.41
CA GLY A 333 0.96 11.91 -4.15
C GLY A 333 1.68 11.78 -5.49
N ASN A 334 2.53 12.74 -5.89
CA ASN A 334 3.30 12.62 -7.13
C ASN A 334 4.43 11.62 -6.95
N SER A 335 4.59 10.71 -7.90
CA SER A 335 5.65 9.71 -7.91
C SER A 335 6.51 9.88 -9.16
N GLU A 336 7.78 9.47 -9.10
CA GLU A 336 8.54 9.27 -10.33
C GLU A 336 8.05 7.99 -11.02
N ILE A 337 7.67 8.10 -12.28
CA ILE A 337 7.25 6.98 -13.11
C ILE A 337 8.24 6.85 -14.26
N GLY A 338 8.92 5.71 -14.33
CA GLY A 338 9.79 5.35 -15.43
C GLY A 338 9.22 4.17 -16.21
N PHE A 339 9.19 4.28 -17.54
CA PHE A 339 8.76 3.20 -18.42
C PHE A 339 9.95 2.60 -19.14
N TYR A 340 9.96 1.27 -19.23
CA TYR A 340 10.97 0.50 -19.93
C TYR A 340 10.30 -0.43 -20.93
N TYR A 341 10.73 -0.33 -22.17
CA TYR A 341 10.20 -1.11 -23.27
C TYR A 341 11.12 -2.31 -23.54
N VAL A 342 10.52 -3.47 -23.83
CA VAL A 342 11.24 -4.73 -24.10
C VAL A 342 11.02 -5.14 -25.56
N PRO A 343 11.91 -4.74 -26.49
CA PRO A 343 11.81 -5.11 -27.89
C PRO A 343 11.93 -6.63 -28.10
N GLN A 344 11.44 -7.13 -29.23
CA GLN A 344 11.52 -8.55 -29.54
C GLN A 344 12.97 -9.03 -29.80
N GLN A 345 13.83 -8.16 -30.34
CA GLN A 345 15.19 -8.49 -30.79
C GLN A 345 16.25 -7.49 -30.33
N ALA A 346 15.98 -6.73 -29.28
CA ALA A 346 16.95 -5.78 -28.71
C ALA A 346 16.85 -5.77 -27.18
N PRO A 347 17.89 -5.28 -26.48
CA PRO A 347 17.84 -5.15 -25.03
C PRO A 347 16.70 -4.23 -24.57
N VAL A 348 16.24 -4.46 -23.33
CA VAL A 348 15.34 -3.52 -22.66
C VAL A 348 15.95 -2.12 -22.62
N HIS A 349 15.13 -1.10 -22.86
CA HIS A 349 15.58 0.29 -22.80
C HIS A 349 14.54 1.23 -22.20
N TYR A 350 15.01 2.33 -21.63
CA TYR A 350 14.15 3.40 -21.12
C TYR A 350 13.36 4.06 -22.24
N ALA A 351 12.04 4.00 -22.12
CA ALA A 351 11.09 4.52 -23.09
C ALA A 351 10.68 5.95 -22.78
N GLY A 352 10.80 6.39 -21.53
CA GLY A 352 10.41 7.72 -21.08
C GLY A 352 9.83 7.67 -19.67
N GLY A 353 9.41 8.82 -19.15
CA GLY A 353 8.90 8.91 -17.79
C GLY A 353 8.45 10.31 -17.42
N TYR A 354 7.85 10.43 -16.24
CA TYR A 354 7.38 11.69 -15.68
C TYR A 354 7.37 11.64 -14.16
N PHE A 355 7.29 12.81 -13.52
CA PHE A 355 7.07 12.92 -12.08
C PHE A 355 5.67 13.49 -11.83
N GLY A 356 4.73 12.67 -11.36
CA GLY A 356 3.32 13.03 -11.27
C GLY A 356 2.41 11.84 -10.96
N THR A 357 1.14 11.96 -11.34
CA THR A 357 0.10 10.92 -11.25
C THR A 357 -0.65 10.79 -12.57
N VAL A 358 -1.18 9.60 -12.84
CA VAL A 358 -2.05 9.28 -13.97
C VAL A 358 -3.22 8.47 -13.42
N ASN A 359 -4.45 8.79 -13.82
CA ASN A 359 -5.60 7.92 -13.53
C ASN A 359 -5.82 6.97 -14.71
N GLU A 360 -6.50 5.84 -14.48
CA GLU A 360 -6.81 4.87 -15.55
C GLU A 360 -7.55 5.50 -16.73
N ASN A 361 -8.45 6.45 -16.46
CA ASN A 361 -9.21 7.18 -17.49
C ASN A 361 -8.36 8.16 -18.31
N ASP A 362 -7.15 8.48 -17.84
CA ASP A 362 -6.21 9.37 -18.51
C ASP A 362 -5.26 8.58 -19.45
N ILE A 363 -5.45 7.26 -19.59
CA ILE A 363 -4.72 6.38 -20.51
C ILE A 363 -5.66 5.99 -21.65
N ASP A 364 -5.35 6.43 -22.86
CA ASP A 364 -6.04 6.01 -24.07
C ASP A 364 -5.14 5.07 -24.87
N LYS A 365 -5.34 3.77 -24.65
CA LYS A 365 -4.57 2.71 -25.31
C LYS A 365 -4.79 2.68 -26.82
N GLN A 366 -5.98 3.07 -27.30
CA GLN A 366 -6.31 3.07 -28.73
C GLN A 366 -5.57 4.19 -29.46
N ASN A 367 -5.53 5.39 -28.88
CA ASN A 367 -4.79 6.52 -29.42
C ASN A 367 -3.32 6.55 -28.98
N LYS A 368 -2.92 5.58 -28.15
CA LYS A 368 -1.58 5.45 -27.57
C LYS A 368 -1.14 6.71 -26.82
N THR A 369 -2.03 7.29 -26.04
CA THR A 369 -1.78 8.55 -25.30
C THR A 369 -1.97 8.39 -23.80
N LEU A 370 -1.27 9.23 -23.02
CA LEU A 370 -1.53 9.35 -21.60
C LEU A 370 -1.40 10.80 -21.12
N ASP A 371 -2.27 11.21 -20.19
CA ASP A 371 -2.25 12.53 -19.56
C ASP A 371 -1.76 12.44 -18.12
N ALA A 372 -0.58 12.99 -17.84
CA ALA A 372 -0.01 13.02 -16.50
C ALA A 372 -0.23 14.38 -15.83
N THR A 373 -0.48 14.35 -14.52
CA THR A 373 -0.64 15.54 -13.68
C THR A 373 0.43 15.56 -12.59
N TYR A 374 1.17 16.66 -12.49
CA TYR A 374 1.92 16.99 -11.28
C TYR A 374 1.06 17.87 -10.38
N ALA A 375 0.61 17.31 -9.27
CA ALA A 375 -0.11 18.03 -8.23
C ALA A 375 0.85 19.00 -7.51
N GLY A 376 0.71 20.29 -7.83
CA GLY A 376 1.50 21.36 -7.21
C GLY A 376 1.15 21.59 -5.74
N SER A 377 1.88 22.53 -5.13
CA SER A 377 1.60 23.06 -3.78
C SER A 377 1.50 24.58 -3.84
N TRP A 378 1.35 25.24 -2.70
CA TRP A 378 1.34 26.71 -2.67
C TRP A 378 2.64 27.35 -3.21
N TYR A 379 3.77 26.63 -3.23
CA TYR A 379 5.06 27.09 -3.75
C TYR A 379 5.52 26.38 -5.03
N ALA A 380 4.86 25.29 -5.43
CA ALA A 380 5.23 24.47 -6.58
C ALA A 380 4.16 24.58 -7.67
N PRO A 381 4.53 24.53 -8.97
CA PRO A 381 3.57 24.64 -10.06
C PRO A 381 2.61 23.45 -10.07
N GLU A 382 1.44 23.65 -10.63
CA GLU A 382 0.58 22.56 -11.10
C GLU A 382 0.89 22.34 -12.57
N ILE A 383 1.19 21.10 -12.97
CA ILE A 383 1.64 20.78 -14.33
C ILE A 383 0.75 19.69 -14.91
N TYR A 384 0.38 19.85 -16.17
CA TYR A 384 -0.35 18.86 -16.94
C TYR A 384 0.42 18.59 -18.21
N THR A 385 0.74 17.33 -18.48
CA THR A 385 1.50 16.96 -19.67
C THR A 385 0.76 15.84 -20.40
N HIS A 386 0.51 16.06 -21.68
CA HIS A 386 -0.02 15.05 -22.58
C HIS A 386 1.14 14.37 -23.31
N TYR A 387 1.16 13.05 -23.26
CA TYR A 387 2.17 12.24 -23.90
C TYR A 387 1.56 11.32 -24.94
N ILE A 388 2.38 10.95 -25.93
CA ILE A 388 2.05 9.96 -26.95
C ILE A 388 3.16 8.91 -26.99
N TRP A 389 2.77 7.65 -27.05
CA TRP A 389 3.66 6.54 -27.36
C TRP A 389 3.95 6.50 -28.86
N ARG A 390 5.24 6.55 -29.21
CA ARG A 390 5.71 6.53 -30.59
C ARG A 390 7.11 5.95 -30.67
N ASN A 391 7.27 4.96 -31.54
CA ASN A 391 8.56 4.29 -31.77
C ASN A 391 9.20 3.82 -30.45
N GLU A 392 8.43 3.05 -29.66
CA GLU A 392 8.90 2.47 -28.39
C GLU A 392 9.22 3.51 -27.30
N LYS A 393 8.81 4.78 -27.49
CA LYS A 393 9.07 5.88 -26.56
C LYS A 393 7.83 6.65 -26.18
N LEU A 394 7.79 7.08 -24.93
CA LEU A 394 6.81 8.03 -24.41
C LEU A 394 7.30 9.46 -24.65
N ILE A 395 6.59 10.22 -25.49
CA ILE A 395 7.02 11.55 -25.93
C ILE A 395 6.04 12.60 -25.41
N PRO A 396 6.50 13.63 -24.67
CA PRO A 396 5.64 14.74 -24.29
C PRO A 396 5.29 15.56 -25.53
N VAL A 397 4.00 15.77 -25.78
CA VAL A 397 3.52 16.52 -26.95
C VAL A 397 3.12 17.94 -26.59
N ARG A 398 2.50 18.12 -25.42
CA ARG A 398 2.05 19.43 -24.94
C ARG A 398 2.04 19.46 -23.42
N GLN A 399 2.27 20.64 -22.86
CA GLN A 399 2.31 20.83 -21.42
C GLN A 399 1.70 22.16 -21.03
N LEU A 400 0.93 22.15 -19.95
CA LEU A 400 0.51 23.34 -19.24
C LEU A 400 1.19 23.42 -17.89
N VAL A 401 1.71 24.61 -17.58
CA VAL A 401 2.27 24.93 -16.28
C VAL A 401 1.50 26.10 -15.70
N LEU A 402 1.04 25.91 -14.47
CA LEU A 402 0.33 26.90 -13.70
C LEU A 402 1.10 27.16 -12.41
N SER A 403 1.86 28.25 -12.39
CA SER A 403 2.79 28.58 -11.31
C SER A 403 2.47 29.93 -10.68
N LEU A 404 2.86 30.17 -9.43
CA LEU A 404 2.79 31.51 -8.87
C LEU A 404 3.82 32.42 -9.52
N LYS A 405 3.43 33.66 -9.82
CA LYS A 405 4.35 34.67 -10.37
C LYS A 405 5.42 35.08 -9.37
N LYS A 406 5.05 35.09 -8.09
CA LYS A 406 5.95 35.23 -6.93
C LYS A 406 5.46 34.26 -5.88
N ALA A 407 6.36 33.55 -5.20
CA ALA A 407 6.03 32.69 -4.06
C ALA A 407 5.64 33.53 -2.83
N ASP A 408 4.59 34.34 -2.96
CA ASP A 408 4.07 35.23 -1.94
C ASP A 408 2.55 35.06 -1.89
N MET A 409 2.06 34.55 -0.76
CA MET A 409 0.63 34.32 -0.53
C MET A 409 -0.23 35.58 -0.61
N ARG A 410 0.38 36.78 -0.54
CA ARG A 410 -0.34 38.06 -0.65
C ARG A 410 -0.72 38.40 -2.08
N HIS A 411 -0.02 37.83 -3.06
CA HIS A 411 -0.19 38.15 -4.48
C HIS A 411 -0.56 36.88 -5.25
N ASN A 412 -1.86 36.58 -5.35
CA ASN A 412 -2.43 35.46 -6.12
C ASN A 412 -2.27 35.59 -7.65
N ALA A 413 -1.25 36.30 -8.13
CA ALA A 413 -0.92 36.35 -9.54
C ALA A 413 -0.21 35.05 -9.94
N LYS A 414 -0.75 34.38 -10.95
CA LYS A 414 -0.19 33.14 -11.51
C LYS A 414 0.35 33.36 -12.92
N TRP A 415 1.41 32.66 -13.29
CA TRP A 415 1.77 32.42 -14.66
C TRP A 415 0.99 31.23 -15.19
N PHE A 416 0.55 31.37 -16.43
CA PHE A 416 0.09 30.29 -17.26
C PHE A 416 1.08 30.17 -18.41
N GLU A 417 1.69 29.01 -18.55
CA GLU A 417 2.66 28.69 -19.59
C GLU A 417 2.16 27.47 -20.37
N TYR A 418 2.16 27.57 -21.70
CA TYR A 418 1.84 26.47 -22.60
C TYR A 418 3.06 26.15 -23.46
N TYR A 419 3.40 24.88 -23.46
CA TYR A 419 4.50 24.32 -24.21
C TYR A 419 4.00 23.28 -25.20
N GLU A 420 4.70 23.16 -26.31
CA GLU A 420 4.37 22.22 -27.37
C GLU A 420 5.63 21.63 -27.99
N ASN A 421 5.57 20.36 -28.32
CA ASN A 421 6.63 19.64 -28.99
C ASN A 421 6.63 20.00 -30.48
N PRO A 422 7.70 20.60 -31.02
CA PRO A 422 7.70 21.11 -32.39
C PRO A 422 7.65 19.99 -33.45
N THR A 423 8.05 18.76 -33.10
CA THR A 423 8.24 17.68 -34.06
C THR A 423 7.55 16.38 -33.66
N ASN A 424 6.95 16.32 -32.47
CA ASN A 424 6.29 15.14 -31.89
C ASN A 424 7.16 13.87 -31.93
N ASN A 425 8.48 14.03 -31.94
CA ASN A 425 9.44 12.93 -32.05
C ASN A 425 10.71 13.15 -31.21
N LYS A 426 10.82 14.29 -30.53
CA LYS A 426 11.91 14.62 -29.62
C LYS A 426 11.36 14.71 -28.21
N ASP A 427 12.17 14.35 -27.24
CA ASP A 427 11.85 14.61 -25.84
C ASP A 427 12.16 16.07 -25.50
N SER A 428 11.39 16.99 -26.10
CA SER A 428 11.52 18.41 -25.83
C SER A 428 10.24 19.18 -26.09
N LEU A 429 10.01 20.16 -25.22
CA LEU A 429 8.86 21.05 -25.26
C LEU A 429 9.36 22.49 -25.42
N LEU A 430 8.73 23.25 -26.32
CA LEU A 430 9.05 24.66 -26.53
C LEU A 430 7.92 25.54 -26.00
N LEU A 431 8.27 26.56 -25.21
CA LEU A 431 7.32 27.54 -24.72
C LEU A 431 6.69 28.29 -25.91
N LYS A 432 5.37 28.16 -26.08
CA LYS A 432 4.61 28.86 -27.12
C LYS A 432 3.91 30.10 -26.57
N TYR A 433 3.44 30.02 -25.32
CA TYR A 433 2.63 31.06 -24.73
C TYR A 433 2.89 31.20 -23.24
N LYS A 434 3.01 32.45 -22.76
CA LYS A 434 3.13 32.78 -21.34
C LYS A 434 2.31 34.02 -21.00
N LYS A 435 1.39 33.91 -20.04
CA LYS A 435 0.56 35.06 -19.60
C LYS A 435 0.34 35.07 -18.10
N THR A 436 0.27 36.27 -17.52
CA THR A 436 -0.12 36.44 -16.11
C THR A 436 -1.64 36.49 -15.97
N PHE A 437 -2.18 35.76 -15.00
CA PHE A 437 -3.59 35.82 -14.60
C PHE A 437 -3.72 36.24 -13.13
N ARG A 438 -4.80 36.96 -12.80
CA ARG A 438 -5.13 37.39 -11.43
C ARG A 438 -6.50 36.89 -10.93
N GLN A 439 -7.23 36.11 -11.74
CA GLN A 439 -8.61 35.68 -11.44
C GLN A 439 -8.78 34.15 -11.57
N ASN A 440 -9.25 33.50 -10.50
CA ASN A 440 -9.39 32.03 -10.41
C ASN A 440 -10.41 31.42 -11.39
N LYS A 441 -11.50 32.11 -11.75
CA LYS A 441 -12.56 31.53 -12.61
C LYS A 441 -12.09 31.27 -14.04
N LYS A 442 -11.33 32.21 -14.65
CA LYS A 442 -10.77 32.03 -16.00
C LYS A 442 -9.70 30.94 -16.03
N GLN A 443 -8.94 30.80 -14.95
CA GLN A 443 -7.95 29.75 -14.79
C GLN A 443 -8.61 28.36 -14.78
N GLN A 444 -9.63 28.13 -13.95
CA GLN A 444 -10.36 26.85 -13.93
C GLN A 444 -10.97 26.50 -15.29
N ALA A 445 -11.49 27.49 -16.03
CA ALA A 445 -12.02 27.28 -17.37
C ALA A 445 -10.93 26.84 -18.37
N ILE A 446 -9.75 27.44 -18.35
CA ILE A 446 -8.63 27.06 -19.24
C ILE A 446 -8.14 25.65 -18.90
N MET A 447 -7.98 25.33 -17.61
CA MET A 447 -7.59 23.98 -17.17
C MET A 447 -8.60 22.92 -17.63
N LYS A 448 -9.90 23.22 -17.47
CA LYS A 448 -10.97 22.34 -17.93
C LYS A 448 -10.93 22.16 -19.45
N THR A 449 -10.67 23.24 -20.20
CA THR A 449 -10.60 23.20 -21.67
C THR A 449 -9.43 22.35 -22.15
N PHE A 450 -8.25 22.46 -21.53
CA PHE A 450 -7.09 21.65 -21.90
C PHE A 450 -7.32 20.15 -21.71
N ARG A 451 -7.95 19.77 -20.59
CA ARG A 451 -8.33 18.37 -20.33
C ARG A 451 -9.40 17.86 -21.31
N MET A 452 -10.29 18.72 -21.79
CA MET A 452 -11.40 18.32 -22.68
C MET A 452 -11.03 18.33 -24.17
N TYR A 453 -10.08 19.16 -24.60
CA TYR A 453 -9.82 19.43 -26.01
C TYR A 453 -8.36 19.14 -26.37
N GLY A 454 -7.98 17.87 -26.32
CA GLY A 454 -6.80 17.27 -26.97
C GLY A 454 -6.20 18.04 -28.14
N ASP A 455 -7.08 18.52 -29.03
CA ASP A 455 -6.71 18.85 -30.39
C ASP A 455 -6.97 20.31 -30.81
N SER A 456 -7.44 21.20 -29.93
CA SER A 456 -7.67 22.60 -30.32
C SER A 456 -7.66 23.59 -29.15
N ILE A 457 -6.56 24.37 -29.03
CA ILE A 457 -6.50 25.63 -28.27
C ILE A 457 -6.04 26.76 -29.19
#